data_AF-A0A6L3C9C5-F1
#
_entry.id   AF-A0A6L3C9C5-F1
#
_cell.length_a   1.000
_cell.length_b   1.000
_cell.length_c   1.000
_cell.angle_alpha   90.00
_cell.angle_beta   90.00
_cell.angle_gamma   90.00
#
_symmetry.space_group_name_H-M   'P 1'
#
loop_
_entity.id
_entity.type
_entity.pdbx_description
1 polymer ?
#
loop_
_entity_poly.entity_id
_entity_poly.type
_entity_poly.pdbx_seq_one_letter_code
_entity_poly.pdbx_strand_id
1 'polypeptide(L)'
;MTTEIKHPLSLRGLYQYHDVIGLLSAAGPGFSGPVSVVTGPDGNLWVANRANPNQPEAVRITRCTKDGDFIDHFGEWGEEPGQFIWVTSIAFSSQGELFLADENNHRITVFGPDNRFVRSFGGHGNSPGKFDRPS
;
A
#
# COMPACT_ATOMS: atom_id res chain seq x y z
N MET A 1 -11.77 7.64 23.31
CA MET A 1 -13.20 8.01 23.39
C MET A 1 -13.79 7.67 22.03
N THR A 2 -14.24 6.43 21.86
CA THR A 2 -14.85 5.96 20.60
C THR A 2 -16.30 6.41 20.61
N THR A 3 -16.65 7.33 19.72
CA THR A 3 -18.04 7.71 19.47
C THR A 3 -18.75 6.48 18.90
N GLU A 4 -19.81 6.00 19.54
CA GLU A 4 -20.64 4.92 18.98
C GLU A 4 -21.20 5.38 17.63
N ILE A 5 -20.62 4.87 16.53
CA ILE A 5 -21.17 5.02 15.20
C ILE A 5 -22.27 3.96 15.10
N LYS A 6 -23.55 4.37 15.17
CA LYS A 6 -24.69 3.49 14.88
C LYS A 6 -24.45 2.80 13.54
N HIS A 7 -24.05 1.53 13.52
CA HIS A 7 -23.66 0.77 12.32
C HIS A 7 -24.63 1.04 11.16
N PRO A 8 -24.30 1.94 10.21
CA PRO A 8 -25.20 2.21 9.11
C PRO A 8 -25.29 0.94 8.27
N LEU A 9 -26.49 0.36 8.19
CA LEU A 9 -26.80 -0.64 7.18
C LEU A 9 -26.76 0.07 5.83
N SER A 10 -26.24 -0.60 4.79
CA SER A 10 -26.48 -0.13 3.43
C SER A 10 -28.00 -0.02 3.21
N LEU A 11 -28.45 0.88 2.34
CA LEU A 11 -29.88 1.14 2.08
C LEU A 11 -30.72 -0.12 1.77
N ARG A 12 -30.05 -1.24 1.44
CA ARG A 12 -30.66 -2.55 1.15
C ARG A 12 -30.22 -3.69 2.09
N GLY A 13 -29.45 -3.40 3.15
CA GLY A 13 -28.96 -4.41 4.11
C GLY A 13 -27.93 -5.40 3.55
N LEU A 14 -27.35 -5.12 2.38
CA LEU A 14 -26.36 -6.00 1.73
C LEU A 14 -24.98 -5.95 2.39
N TYR A 15 -24.70 -4.86 3.12
CA TYR A 15 -23.43 -4.64 3.80
C TYR A 15 -23.72 -3.94 5.13
N GLN A 16 -23.01 -4.37 6.16
CA GLN A 16 -23.00 -3.73 7.46
C GLN A 16 -21.65 -3.04 7.64
N TYR A 17 -21.68 -1.74 7.92
CA TYR A 17 -20.49 -1.03 8.35
C TYR A 17 -19.95 -1.68 9.63
N HIS A 18 -18.66 -2.04 9.61
CA HIS A 18 -17.98 -2.61 10.77
C HIS A 18 -17.24 -1.51 11.53
N ASP A 19 -16.21 -0.92 10.91
CA ASP A 19 -15.33 0.06 11.57
C ASP A 19 -14.61 0.98 10.57
N VAL A 20 -13.90 1.98 11.11
CA VAL A 20 -12.94 2.84 10.40
C VAL A 20 -11.55 2.57 10.95
N ILE A 21 -10.63 2.24 10.05
CA ILE A 21 -9.22 1.99 10.39
C ILE A 21 -8.39 3.21 9.99
N GLY A 22 -7.63 3.73 10.96
CA GLY A 22 -6.65 4.79 10.78
C GLY A 22 -7.19 6.21 10.79
N LEU A 23 -6.27 7.15 10.55
CA LEU A 23 -6.52 8.59 10.50
C LEU A 23 -5.62 9.23 9.44
N LEU A 24 -5.99 10.41 8.94
CA LEU A 24 -5.14 11.14 7.99
C LEU A 24 -3.86 11.62 8.70
N SER A 25 -2.74 10.94 8.46
CA SER A 25 -1.42 11.34 8.96
C SER A 25 -0.32 10.75 8.06
N ALA A 26 0.73 11.54 7.86
CA ALA A 26 1.91 11.16 7.09
C ALA A 26 2.75 10.05 7.76
N ALA A 27 2.60 9.86 9.08
CA ALA A 27 3.47 8.98 9.86
C ALA A 27 2.68 8.10 10.86
N GLY A 28 3.39 7.10 11.39
CA GLY A 28 2.90 6.18 12.42
C GLY A 28 1.58 5.49 12.01
N PRO A 29 0.55 5.48 12.87
CA PRO A 29 -0.74 4.82 12.61
C PRO A 29 -1.62 5.51 11.57
N GLY A 30 -1.16 6.62 10.99
CA GLY A 30 -1.88 7.33 9.95
C GLY A 30 -1.75 6.70 8.57
N PHE A 31 -2.67 7.07 7.69
CA PHE A 31 -2.56 6.84 6.25
C PHE A 31 -2.51 8.17 5.50
N SER A 32 -1.69 8.23 4.44
CA SER A 32 -1.61 9.40 3.56
C SER A 32 -1.79 8.94 2.12
N GLY A 33 -2.95 9.27 1.53
CA GLY A 33 -3.34 8.78 0.20
C GLY A 33 -3.26 7.26 0.08
N PRO A 34 -3.96 6.47 0.92
CA PRO A 34 -4.01 5.03 0.75
C PRO A 34 -4.70 4.69 -0.58
N VAL A 35 -4.07 3.83 -1.39
CA VAL A 35 -4.55 3.47 -2.74
C VAL A 35 -4.81 1.98 -2.93
N SER A 36 -4.18 1.13 -2.12
CA SER A 36 -4.36 -0.32 -2.17
C SER A 36 -4.21 -0.92 -0.78
N VAL A 37 -4.96 -1.99 -0.52
CA VAL A 37 -4.89 -2.78 0.70
C VAL A 37 -4.96 -4.27 0.36
N VAL A 38 -4.10 -5.07 0.99
CA VAL A 38 -4.10 -6.53 0.88
C VAL A 38 -3.96 -7.18 2.25
N THR A 39 -4.45 -8.40 2.39
CA THR A 39 -4.11 -9.23 3.55
C THR A 39 -2.80 -9.97 3.25
N GLY A 40 -1.79 -9.77 4.10
CA GLY A 40 -0.50 -10.43 3.99
C GLY A 40 -0.53 -11.89 4.45
N PRO A 41 0.55 -12.64 4.21
CA PRO A 41 0.68 -14.03 4.68
C PRO A 41 0.68 -14.16 6.21
N ASP A 42 0.96 -13.07 6.93
CA ASP A 42 0.86 -12.96 8.38
C ASP A 42 -0.57 -12.68 8.89
N GLY A 43 -1.55 -12.56 7.98
CA GLY A 43 -2.94 -12.27 8.31
C GLY A 43 -3.23 -10.80 8.61
N ASN A 44 -2.21 -9.93 8.55
CA ASN A 44 -2.33 -8.49 8.77
C ASN A 44 -2.70 -7.74 7.48
N LEU A 45 -3.17 -6.51 7.62
CA LEU A 45 -3.40 -5.60 6.51
C LEU A 45 -2.10 -4.91 6.12
N TRP A 46 -1.85 -4.84 4.81
CA TRP A 46 -0.75 -4.10 4.21
C TRP A 46 -1.36 -3.06 3.29
N VAL A 47 -1.02 -1.80 3.51
CA VAL A 47 -1.65 -0.64 2.87
C VAL A 47 -0.60 0.16 2.12
N ALA A 48 -0.81 0.35 0.82
CA ALA A 48 0.02 1.22 0.00
C ALA A 48 -0.41 2.67 0.16
N ASN A 49 0.48 3.51 0.68
CA ASN A 49 0.29 4.95 0.84
C ASN A 49 1.05 5.66 -0.28
N ARG A 50 0.31 6.25 -1.21
CA ARG A 50 0.86 7.03 -2.32
C ARG A 50 1.28 8.44 -1.90
N ALA A 51 0.72 8.93 -0.80
CA ALA A 51 0.87 10.30 -0.31
C ALA A 51 0.52 11.39 -1.33
N ASN A 52 0.53 12.62 -0.84
CA ASN A 52 0.56 13.80 -1.71
C ASN A 52 1.98 13.93 -2.30
N PRO A 53 2.16 14.33 -3.57
CA PRO A 53 3.49 14.61 -4.14
C PRO A 53 4.34 15.63 -3.35
N ASN A 54 3.70 16.50 -2.56
CA ASN A 54 4.36 17.46 -1.68
C ASN A 54 4.76 16.87 -0.31
N GLN A 55 4.57 15.57 -0.08
CA GLN A 55 4.90 14.84 1.14
C GLN A 55 5.62 13.52 0.82
N PRO A 56 6.81 13.57 0.19
CA PRO A 56 7.55 12.38 -0.20
C PRO A 56 7.85 11.44 0.99
N GLU A 57 8.04 11.98 2.19
CA GLU A 57 8.27 11.23 3.42
C GLU A 57 7.08 10.34 3.84
N ALA A 58 5.89 10.57 3.29
CA ALA A 58 4.68 9.82 3.60
C ALA A 58 4.42 8.65 2.64
N VAL A 59 5.23 8.51 1.59
CA VAL A 59 5.17 7.37 0.65
C VAL A 59 5.70 6.13 1.34
N ARG A 60 4.82 5.14 1.56
CA ARG A 60 5.17 3.94 2.32
C ARG A 60 4.16 2.81 2.16
N ILE A 61 4.61 1.59 2.43
CA ILE A 61 3.74 0.46 2.72
C ILE A 61 3.59 0.36 4.23
N THR A 62 2.37 0.49 4.74
CA THR A 62 2.05 0.37 6.16
C THR A 62 1.48 -1.00 6.46
N ARG A 63 1.91 -1.62 7.55
CA ARG A 63 1.35 -2.85 8.08
C ARG A 63 0.55 -2.58 9.36
N CYS A 64 -0.67 -3.08 9.43
CA CYS A 64 -1.52 -2.97 10.61
C CYS A 64 -2.38 -4.22 10.82
N THR A 65 -2.89 -4.41 12.03
CA THR A 65 -3.86 -5.48 12.32
C THR A 65 -5.20 -5.21 11.63
N LYS A 66 -6.08 -6.21 11.57
CA LYS A 66 -7.46 -6.03 11.07
C LYS A 66 -8.33 -5.15 11.95
N ASP A 67 -7.92 -4.94 13.20
CA ASP A 67 -8.56 -4.00 14.13
C ASP A 67 -7.96 -2.58 14.03
N GLY A 68 -6.95 -2.40 13.17
CA GLY A 68 -6.37 -1.09 12.86
C GLY A 68 -5.15 -0.71 13.70
N ASP A 69 -4.62 -1.61 14.52
CA ASP A 69 -3.41 -1.35 15.29
C ASP A 69 -2.19 -1.30 14.35
N PHE A 70 -1.46 -0.19 14.41
CA PHE A 70 -0.23 -0.02 13.64
C PHE A 70 0.86 -0.98 14.11
N ILE A 71 1.51 -1.66 13.16
CA ILE A 71 2.62 -2.59 13.43
C ILE A 71 3.93 -1.92 13.03
N ASP A 72 4.12 -1.68 11.73
CA ASP A 72 5.30 -1.04 11.17
C ASP A 72 5.02 -0.49 9.75
N HIS A 73 6.06 0.05 9.12
CA HIS A 73 6.03 0.46 7.72
C HIS A 73 7.43 0.38 7.12
N PHE A 74 7.50 0.42 5.80
CA PHE A 74 8.74 0.62 5.05
C PHE A 74 8.44 1.33 3.73
N GLY A 75 9.50 1.75 3.04
CA GLY A 75 9.42 2.48 1.79
C GLY A 75 10.10 3.83 1.89
N GLU A 76 10.58 4.30 0.75
CA GLU A 76 11.23 5.59 0.60
C GLU A 76 10.88 6.12 -0.80
N TRP A 77 10.62 7.41 -0.87
CA TRP A 77 10.33 8.07 -2.13
C TRP A 77 11.57 8.16 -3.01
N GLY A 78 11.43 7.81 -4.29
CA GLY A 78 12.48 8.01 -5.29
C GLY A 78 12.56 6.91 -6.35
N GLU A 79 13.66 6.91 -7.09
CA GLU A 79 13.86 6.07 -8.28
C GLU A 79 14.91 4.96 -8.06
N GLU A 80 15.66 5.00 -6.95
CA GLU A 80 16.70 4.02 -6.66
C GLU A 80 16.13 2.63 -6.32
N PRO A 81 16.97 1.57 -6.28
CA PRO A 81 16.54 0.24 -5.86
C PRO A 81 15.83 0.24 -4.51
N GLY A 82 14.58 -0.25 -4.47
CA GLY A 82 13.74 -0.29 -3.27
C GLY A 82 12.92 0.98 -3.02
N GLN A 83 13.17 2.06 -3.76
CA GLN A 83 12.36 3.28 -3.70
C GLN A 83 11.17 3.23 -4.67
N PHE A 84 10.14 4.03 -4.40
CA PHE A 84 8.98 4.17 -5.27
C PHE A 84 8.34 5.56 -5.16
N ILE A 85 7.74 6.04 -6.26
CA ILE A 85 7.18 7.41 -6.32
C ILE A 85 5.66 7.39 -6.28
N TRP A 86 5.01 6.70 -7.20
CA TRP A 86 3.55 6.64 -7.29
C TRP A 86 3.08 5.20 -7.24
N VAL A 87 3.15 4.60 -6.06
CA VAL A 87 2.54 3.29 -5.83
C VAL A 87 1.05 3.34 -6.14
N THR A 88 0.56 2.31 -6.83
CA THR A 88 -0.85 2.15 -7.23
C THR A 88 -1.45 0.89 -6.64
N SER A 89 -0.71 -0.21 -6.68
CA SER A 89 -1.19 -1.51 -6.21
C SER A 89 -0.06 -2.35 -5.61
N ILE A 90 -0.45 -3.27 -4.72
CA ILE A 90 0.43 -4.25 -4.10
C ILE A 90 -0.22 -5.63 -4.08
N ALA A 91 0.59 -6.70 -4.16
CA ALA A 91 0.11 -8.07 -4.05
C ALA A 91 1.21 -8.99 -3.51
N PHE A 92 0.81 -10.00 -2.73
CA PHE A 92 1.73 -11.03 -2.25
C PHE A 92 1.73 -12.25 -3.20
N SER A 93 2.91 -12.81 -3.41
CA SER A 93 3.07 -14.15 -3.96
C SER A 93 2.87 -15.23 -2.89
N SER A 94 2.71 -16.48 -3.32
CA SER A 94 2.69 -17.65 -2.42
C SER A 94 3.97 -17.84 -1.60
N GLN A 95 5.08 -17.24 -2.03
CA GLN A 95 6.39 -17.30 -1.38
C GLN A 95 6.57 -16.14 -0.36
N GLY A 96 5.58 -15.27 -0.22
CA GLY A 96 5.64 -14.10 0.67
C GLY A 96 6.39 -12.90 0.08
N GLU A 97 6.77 -12.92 -1.20
CA GLU A 97 7.29 -11.72 -1.86
C GLU A 97 6.15 -10.73 -2.10
N LEU A 98 6.40 -9.44 -1.83
CA LEU A 98 5.48 -8.34 -2.11
C LEU A 98 5.83 -7.69 -3.45
N PHE A 99 4.89 -7.71 -4.37
CA PHE A 99 4.95 -7.02 -5.66
C PHE A 99 4.27 -5.66 -5.52
N LEU A 100 4.90 -4.62 -6.05
CA LEU A 100 4.44 -3.24 -5.99
C LEU A 100 4.45 -2.65 -7.41
N ALA A 101 3.31 -2.13 -7.87
CA ALA A 101 3.23 -1.38 -9.11
C ALA A 101 3.52 0.11 -8.84
N ASP A 102 4.49 0.67 -9.56
CA ASP A 102 4.86 2.09 -9.48
C ASP A 102 4.57 2.78 -10.81
N GLU A 103 3.56 3.63 -10.79
CA GLU A 103 3.03 4.32 -11.95
C GLU A 103 4.05 5.29 -12.54
N ASN A 104 4.80 6.01 -11.69
CA ASN A 104 5.76 7.02 -12.14
C ASN A 104 7.05 6.39 -12.62
N ASN A 105 7.53 5.36 -11.92
CA ASN A 105 8.77 4.68 -12.30
C ASN A 105 8.55 3.63 -13.41
N HIS A 106 7.31 3.46 -13.87
CA HIS A 106 6.94 2.54 -14.95
C HIS A 106 7.43 1.10 -14.69
N ARG A 107 7.42 0.66 -13.43
CA ARG A 107 8.04 -0.61 -13.04
C ARG A 107 7.23 -1.35 -12.00
N ILE A 108 7.49 -2.65 -11.90
CA ILE A 108 7.13 -3.45 -10.74
C ILE A 108 8.37 -3.59 -9.85
N THR A 109 8.23 -3.25 -8.58
CA THR A 109 9.25 -3.44 -7.54
C THR A 109 8.87 -4.63 -6.68
N VAL A 110 9.82 -5.51 -6.36
CA VAL A 110 9.59 -6.72 -5.57
C VAL A 110 10.40 -6.66 -4.28
N PHE A 111 9.72 -6.87 -3.16
CA PHE A 111 10.31 -7.01 -1.84
C PHE A 111 10.19 -8.46 -1.35
N GLY A 112 11.20 -8.91 -0.63
CA GLY A 112 11.21 -10.23 0.00
C GLY A 112 10.33 -10.26 1.26
N PRO A 113 10.15 -11.44 1.88
CA PRO A 113 9.40 -11.59 3.13
C PRO A 113 9.96 -10.81 4.32
N ASP A 114 11.23 -10.37 4.24
CA ASP A 114 11.90 -9.51 5.22
C ASP A 114 11.77 -8.01 4.89
N ASN A 115 10.87 -7.64 3.97
CA ASN A 115 10.64 -6.29 3.45
C ASN A 115 11.86 -5.63 2.79
N ARG A 116 12.87 -6.42 2.40
CA ARG A 116 14.02 -5.89 1.66
C ARG A 116 13.79 -5.95 0.18
N PHE A 117 14.29 -4.93 -0.53
CA PHE A 117 14.29 -4.93 -1.98
C PHE A 117 15.01 -6.16 -2.52
N VAL A 118 14.37 -6.86 -3.47
CA VAL A 118 14.95 -8.01 -4.16
C VAL A 118 15.29 -7.67 -5.60
N ARG A 119 14.31 -7.12 -6.33
CA ARG A 119 14.43 -6.83 -7.77
C ARG A 119 13.37 -5.84 -8.22
N SER A 120 13.57 -5.27 -9.41
CA SER A 120 12.54 -4.58 -10.16
C SER A 120 12.62 -4.96 -11.63
N PHE A 121 11.52 -4.81 -12.35
CA PHE A 121 11.44 -5.05 -13.79
C PHE A 121 10.42 -4.11 -14.43
N GLY A 122 10.60 -3.82 -15.73
CA GLY A 122 9.82 -2.84 -16.47
C GLY A 122 10.66 -1.70 -17.05
N GLY A 123 10.16 -0.48 -16.85
CA GLY A 123 10.63 0.76 -17.43
C GLY A 123 9.67 1.27 -18.50
N HIS A 124 9.69 2.57 -18.74
CA HIS A 124 8.77 3.23 -19.67
C HIS A 124 8.84 2.63 -21.09
N GLY A 125 7.69 2.31 -21.68
CA GLY A 125 7.56 1.94 -23.10
C GLY A 125 6.50 0.87 -23.38
N ASN A 126 6.38 0.51 -24.66
CA ASN A 126 5.37 -0.43 -25.19
C ASN A 126 5.95 -1.74 -25.75
N SER A 127 7.26 -1.94 -25.68
CA SER A 127 7.89 -3.19 -26.11
C SER A 127 7.73 -4.28 -25.04
N PRO A 128 7.92 -5.57 -25.38
CA PRO A 128 7.84 -6.65 -24.40
C PRO A 128 8.73 -6.39 -23.17
N GLY A 129 8.14 -6.46 -21.98
CA GLY A 129 8.82 -6.18 -20.72
C GLY A 129 8.94 -4.70 -20.35
N LYS A 130 8.37 -3.78 -21.13
CA LYS A 130 8.18 -2.37 -20.76
C LYS A 130 6.76 -2.10 -20.31
N PHE A 131 6.58 -1.10 -19.46
CA PHE A 131 5.29 -0.68 -18.95
C PHE A 131 5.09 0.81 -19.20
N ASP A 132 3.85 1.21 -19.38
CA ASP A 132 3.44 2.60 -19.32
C ASP A 132 2.43 2.74 -18.19
N ARG A 133 2.89 3.26 -17.03
CA ARG A 133 2.07 3.55 -15.85
C ARG A 133 1.27 2.34 -15.32
N PRO A 134 1.94 1.28 -14.83
CA PRO A 134 1.24 0.10 -14.31
C PRO A 134 0.41 0.44 -13.05
N SER A 135 -0.76 -0.19 -12.91
CA SER A 135 -1.68 0.00 -11.78
C SER A 135 -2.51 -1.22 -11.48
#